data_AF-A0A840C060-F1
#
_entry.id   AF-A0A840C060-F1
#
_cell.length_a   1.000
_cell.length_b   1.000
_cell.length_c   1.000
_cell.angle_alpha   90.00
_cell.angle_beta   90.00
_cell.angle_gamma   90.00
#
_symmetry.space_group_name_H-M   'P 1'
#
loop_
_entity.id
_entity.type
_entity.pdbx_description
1 polymer ?
#
loop_
_entity_poly.entity_id
_entity_poly.type
_entity_poly.pdbx_seq_one_letter_code
_entity_poly.pdbx_strand_id
1 'polypeptide(L)'
;MPASASVSLSAFAISGPGVPSTSGRPASTTKRSQRSVAAPMSKASEKAAMISARNQGQSCPGVGQNWSGSIDADGMARFLRSIYPQKTAMHVAADTGLPVESIKNWLNGVSAPGFRATVTLALNYGPEFLASMVKEKPRWLDRAAREHRQQELERKLESIKAELASL
;
A
#
# COMPACT_ATOMS: atom_id res chain seq x y z
N MET A 1 -43.04 -7.50 27.71
CA MET A 1 -42.77 -6.05 27.74
C MET A 1 -41.51 -5.81 28.57
N PRO A 2 -40.65 -4.82 28.27
CA PRO A 2 -40.48 -3.98 27.06
C PRO A 2 -39.10 -4.26 26.40
N ALA A 3 -38.60 -3.67 25.30
CA ALA A 3 -39.07 -2.87 24.16
C ALA A 3 -37.88 -2.84 23.17
N SER A 4 -38.11 -3.17 21.89
CA SER A 4 -38.00 -2.27 20.73
C SER A 4 -37.00 -1.12 20.81
N ALA A 5 -35.98 -1.16 19.94
CA ALA A 5 -35.31 0.03 19.44
C ALA A 5 -35.19 -0.08 17.91
N SER A 6 -35.98 0.78 17.27
CA SER A 6 -36.05 1.06 15.83
C SER A 6 -34.96 2.08 15.49
N VAL A 7 -34.24 1.91 14.37
CA VAL A 7 -33.60 3.03 13.67
C VAL A 7 -33.79 2.86 12.17
N SER A 8 -34.63 3.75 11.66
CA SER A 8 -34.90 4.04 10.26
C SER A 8 -33.77 4.91 9.69
N LEU A 9 -33.30 4.65 8.47
CA LEU A 9 -32.60 5.67 7.68
C LEU A 9 -33.21 5.76 6.28
N SER A 10 -33.82 6.92 6.06
CA SER A 10 -34.53 7.34 4.87
C SER A 10 -33.63 7.57 3.67
N ALA A 11 -34.22 7.34 2.50
CA ALA A 11 -33.75 7.75 1.19
C ALA A 11 -33.50 9.26 1.09
N PHE A 12 -32.49 9.64 0.32
CA PHE A 12 -32.29 11.01 -0.14
C PHE A 12 -31.98 10.99 -1.65
N ALA A 13 -32.99 11.38 -2.43
CA ALA A 13 -32.82 11.95 -3.76
C ALA A 13 -33.20 13.43 -3.65
N ILE A 14 -32.57 14.30 -4.43
CA ILE A 14 -33.17 15.45 -5.15
C ILE A 14 -32.08 16.39 -5.71
N SER A 15 -32.29 16.74 -6.99
CA SER A 15 -31.95 17.96 -7.74
C SER A 15 -30.53 18.50 -7.86
N GLY A 16 -30.12 18.67 -9.12
CA GLY A 16 -29.16 19.67 -9.55
C GLY A 16 -29.76 21.10 -9.60
N PRO A 17 -28.91 22.10 -9.87
CA PRO A 17 -29.06 22.92 -11.09
C PRO A 17 -27.67 23.21 -11.72
N GLY A 18 -27.51 23.36 -13.03
CA GLY A 18 -27.92 24.54 -13.79
C GLY A 18 -26.66 25.29 -14.27
N VAL A 19 -26.31 25.12 -15.55
CA VAL A 19 -25.27 25.88 -16.26
C VAL A 19 -25.82 27.28 -16.61
N PRO A 20 -24.98 28.32 -16.65
CA PRO A 20 -24.93 29.09 -17.89
C PRO A 20 -23.51 29.41 -18.35
N SER A 21 -23.32 29.16 -19.65
CA SER A 21 -22.24 29.65 -20.49
C SER A 21 -22.30 31.18 -20.60
N THR A 22 -21.18 31.86 -20.43
CA THR A 22 -20.98 33.24 -20.92
C THR A 22 -19.59 33.36 -21.55
N SER A 23 -19.62 33.54 -22.86
CA SER A 23 -18.52 33.96 -23.74
C SER A 23 -18.14 35.42 -23.45
N GLY A 24 -16.85 35.75 -23.55
CA GLY A 24 -16.40 37.14 -23.50
C GLY A 24 -14.89 37.35 -23.40
N ARG A 25 -14.19 37.35 -24.54
CA ARG A 25 -12.93 38.10 -24.78
C ARG A 25 -13.25 39.04 -25.97
N PRO A 26 -12.72 40.28 -26.06
CA PRO A 26 -11.27 40.51 -26.13
C PRO A 26 -10.71 41.86 -25.56
N ALA A 27 -9.37 41.86 -25.43
CA ALA A 27 -8.38 42.94 -25.61
C ALA A 27 -8.59 44.37 -25.03
N SER A 28 -7.66 44.84 -24.18
CA SER A 28 -6.49 45.65 -24.60
C SER A 28 -5.76 46.34 -23.43
N THR A 29 -4.44 46.40 -23.60
CA THR A 29 -3.34 47.17 -22.97
C THR A 29 -3.66 48.40 -22.11
N THR A 30 -3.00 48.52 -20.94
CA THR A 30 -2.29 49.76 -20.50
C THR A 30 -1.25 49.45 -19.40
N LYS A 31 -0.03 49.95 -19.62
CA LYS A 31 1.16 49.96 -18.75
C LYS A 31 0.87 50.59 -17.37
N ARG A 32 1.64 50.19 -16.34
CA ARG A 32 2.66 51.03 -15.66
C ARG A 32 2.96 50.56 -14.24
N SER A 33 4.16 49.99 -14.07
CA SER A 33 5.10 50.25 -12.98
C SER A 33 4.55 50.32 -11.55
N GLN A 34 4.65 49.22 -10.81
CA GLN A 34 4.91 49.30 -9.37
C GLN A 34 6.34 48.87 -9.09
N ARG A 35 7.12 49.88 -8.68
CA ARG A 35 8.46 49.76 -8.13
C ARG A 35 8.42 48.88 -6.88
N SER A 36 9.31 47.89 -6.89
CA SER A 36 9.88 47.24 -5.73
C SER A 36 10.19 48.25 -4.61
N VAL A 37 9.58 48.04 -3.45
CA VAL A 37 10.11 48.48 -2.16
C VAL A 37 10.25 47.22 -1.32
N ALA A 38 11.50 46.79 -1.14
CA ALA A 38 11.85 45.62 -0.35
C ALA A 38 11.47 45.85 1.12
N ALA A 39 10.42 45.17 1.59
CA ALA A 39 10.15 45.03 3.01
C ALA A 39 11.17 44.04 3.61
N PRO A 40 11.75 44.32 4.79
CA PRO A 40 12.62 43.35 5.46
C PRO A 40 11.79 42.12 5.87
N MET A 41 12.23 40.95 5.41
CA MET A 41 11.58 39.67 5.70
C MET A 41 11.53 39.44 7.21
N SER A 42 10.34 39.18 7.73
CA SER A 42 10.14 38.75 9.12
C SER A 42 10.93 37.45 9.37
N LYS A 43 11.58 37.35 10.54
CA LYS A 43 12.32 36.15 11.00
C LYS A 43 11.51 34.84 10.95
N ALA A 44 10.18 34.94 10.89
CA ALA A 44 9.29 33.79 10.66
C ALA A 44 9.40 33.20 9.24
N SER A 45 9.65 34.03 8.22
CA SER A 45 9.83 33.60 6.83
C SER A 45 11.18 32.90 6.62
N GLU A 46 12.22 33.35 7.33
CA GLU A 46 13.56 32.75 7.28
C GLU A 46 13.57 31.31 7.80
N LYS A 47 12.82 31.03 8.87
CA LYS A 47 12.67 29.67 9.42
C LYS A 47 11.87 28.76 8.49
N ALA A 48 10.84 29.27 7.82
CA ALA A 48 10.06 28.50 6.85
C ALA A 48 10.86 28.18 5.58
N ALA A 49 11.69 29.11 5.10
CA ALA A 49 12.60 28.88 3.99
C ALA A 49 13.66 27.82 4.31
N MET A 50 14.18 27.80 5.55
CA MET A 50 15.19 26.83 5.98
C MET A 50 14.63 25.41 6.15
N ILE A 51 13.36 25.27 6.56
CA ILE A 51 12.67 23.97 6.59
C ILE A 51 12.41 23.46 5.17
N SER A 52 12.07 24.36 4.23
CA SER A 52 11.85 24.01 2.82
C SER A 52 13.14 23.58 2.11
N ALA A 53 14.26 24.26 2.35
CA ALA A 53 15.55 23.94 1.73
C ALA A 53 16.11 22.57 2.18
N ARG A 54 15.87 22.18 3.43
CA ARG A 54 16.30 20.86 3.94
C ARG A 54 15.53 19.69 3.32
N ASN A 55 14.29 19.92 2.88
CA ASN A 55 13.44 18.88 2.30
C ASN A 55 13.68 18.69 0.78
N GLN A 56 14.40 19.61 0.12
CA GLN A 56 14.64 19.56 -1.33
C GLN A 56 15.65 18.49 -1.77
N GLY A 57 16.34 17.84 -0.84
CA GLY A 57 17.26 16.71 -1.11
C GLY A 57 16.67 15.31 -0.88
N GLN A 58 15.46 15.22 -0.32
CA GLN A 58 14.78 13.95 -0.01
C GLN A 58 13.51 13.82 -0.86
N SER A 59 13.69 14.00 -2.17
CA SER A 59 12.72 13.49 -3.13
C SER A 59 12.82 11.97 -3.11
N CYS A 60 11.83 11.31 -2.50
CA CYS A 60 11.58 9.90 -2.77
C CYS A 60 11.57 9.74 -4.29
N PRO A 61 12.42 8.88 -4.88
CA PRO A 61 12.55 8.81 -6.33
C PRO A 61 11.21 8.39 -6.94
N GLY A 62 10.51 9.37 -7.51
CA GLY A 62 9.34 9.28 -8.39
C GLY A 62 8.28 8.24 -8.01
N VAL A 63 7.14 8.71 -7.48
CA VAL A 63 5.84 8.04 -7.63
C VAL A 63 5.56 7.94 -9.13
N GLY A 64 6.07 6.90 -9.78
CA GLY A 64 6.13 6.78 -11.24
C GLY A 64 7.14 5.76 -11.76
N GLN A 65 8.00 5.18 -10.91
CA GLN A 65 8.82 4.05 -11.34
C GLN A 65 7.94 2.83 -11.65
N ASN A 66 8.15 2.24 -12.83
CA ASN A 66 7.50 0.99 -13.23
C ASN A 66 8.22 -0.19 -12.55
N TRP A 67 7.73 -0.61 -11.38
CA TRP A 67 8.26 -1.75 -10.63
C TRP A 67 7.94 -3.11 -11.27
N SER A 68 7.19 -3.15 -12.37
CA SER A 68 6.74 -4.40 -13.00
C SER A 68 7.90 -5.28 -13.48
N GLY A 69 9.06 -4.70 -13.76
CA GLY A 69 10.27 -5.46 -14.11
C GLY A 69 10.85 -6.24 -12.92
N SER A 70 10.74 -5.69 -11.72
CA SER A 70 11.39 -6.18 -10.49
C SER A 70 10.51 -7.13 -9.68
N ILE A 71 9.19 -7.10 -9.90
CA ILE A 71 8.22 -7.97 -9.23
C ILE A 71 8.02 -9.25 -10.03
N ASP A 72 8.17 -10.39 -9.36
CA ASP A 72 7.96 -11.73 -9.88
C ASP A 72 6.62 -12.31 -9.38
N ALA A 73 5.59 -12.21 -10.21
CA ALA A 73 4.27 -12.80 -9.92
C ALA A 73 4.32 -14.34 -9.92
N ASP A 74 5.20 -14.95 -10.72
CA ASP A 74 5.39 -16.40 -10.73
C ASP A 74 6.07 -16.87 -9.44
N GLY A 75 7.04 -16.10 -8.94
CA GLY A 75 7.69 -16.32 -7.65
C GLY A 75 6.67 -16.34 -6.50
N MET A 76 5.74 -15.39 -6.50
CA MET A 76 4.61 -15.37 -5.56
C MET A 76 3.77 -16.65 -5.65
N ALA A 77 3.35 -17.03 -6.87
CA ALA A 77 2.48 -18.19 -7.07
C ALA A 77 3.18 -19.50 -6.67
N ARG A 78 4.50 -19.61 -6.91
CA ARG A 78 5.32 -20.74 -6.46
C ARG A 78 5.38 -20.83 -4.94
N PHE A 79 5.58 -19.69 -4.26
CA PHE A 79 5.60 -19.65 -2.81
C PHE A 79 4.26 -20.11 -2.22
N LEU A 80 3.15 -19.55 -2.69
CA LEU A 80 1.81 -19.92 -2.20
C LEU A 80 1.49 -21.41 -2.45
N ARG A 81 1.87 -21.95 -3.63
CA ARG A 81 1.71 -23.38 -3.93
C ARG A 81 2.61 -24.28 -3.09
N SER A 82 3.76 -23.79 -2.62
CA SER A 82 4.64 -24.55 -1.72
C SER A 82 4.04 -24.73 -0.32
N ILE A 83 3.23 -23.76 0.13
CA ILE A 83 2.52 -23.82 1.41
C ILE A 83 1.25 -24.66 1.27
N TYR A 84 0.46 -24.38 0.22
CA TYR A 84 -0.82 -25.05 -0.04
C TYR A 84 -0.80 -25.72 -1.43
N PRO A 85 -0.41 -27.01 -1.53
CA PRO A 85 -0.32 -27.71 -2.81
C PRO A 85 -1.67 -27.91 -3.51
N GLN A 86 -2.74 -28.01 -2.72
CA GLN A 86 -4.10 -28.19 -3.20
C GLN A 86 -4.96 -26.99 -2.79
N LYS A 87 -5.89 -26.59 -3.65
CA LYS A 87 -6.86 -25.51 -3.39
C LYS A 87 -6.22 -24.22 -2.83
N THR A 88 -5.04 -23.85 -3.32
CA THR A 88 -4.24 -22.72 -2.85
C THR A 88 -5.06 -21.43 -2.66
N ALA A 89 -5.89 -21.07 -3.65
CA ALA A 89 -6.69 -19.84 -3.59
C ALA A 89 -7.72 -19.83 -2.43
N MET A 90 -8.26 -20.99 -2.06
CA MET A 90 -9.23 -21.08 -0.94
C MET A 90 -8.53 -20.94 0.40
N HIS A 91 -7.38 -21.59 0.59
CA HIS A 91 -6.61 -21.49 1.82
C HIS A 91 -6.06 -20.07 2.01
N VAL A 92 -5.49 -19.47 0.96
CA VAL A 92 -4.98 -18.09 1.02
C VAL A 92 -6.11 -17.09 1.30
N ALA A 93 -7.30 -17.28 0.72
CA ALA A 93 -8.46 -16.45 1.01
C ALA A 93 -8.92 -16.59 2.47
N ALA A 94 -8.92 -17.81 3.00
CA ALA A 94 -9.28 -18.07 4.40
C ALA A 94 -8.29 -17.39 5.37
N ASP A 95 -6.99 -17.43 5.05
CA ASP A 95 -5.97 -16.79 5.89
C ASP A 95 -6.06 -15.27 5.84
N THR A 96 -6.19 -14.70 4.64
CA THR A 96 -6.00 -13.25 4.41
C THR A 96 -7.31 -12.45 4.35
N GLY A 97 -8.45 -13.12 4.22
CA GLY A 97 -9.74 -12.47 3.97
C GLY A 97 -9.89 -11.83 2.59
N LEU A 98 -8.94 -12.08 1.67
CA LEU A 98 -9.00 -11.56 0.30
C LEU A 98 -9.96 -12.40 -0.58
N PRO A 99 -10.61 -11.80 -1.60
CA PRO A 99 -11.53 -12.52 -2.46
C PRO A 99 -10.82 -13.63 -3.25
N VAL A 100 -11.35 -14.85 -3.14
CA VAL A 100 -10.82 -16.07 -3.79
C VAL A 100 -10.58 -15.86 -5.28
N GLU A 101 -11.49 -15.18 -5.96
CA GLU A 101 -11.42 -14.98 -7.41
C GLU A 101 -10.25 -14.06 -7.82
N SER A 102 -9.93 -13.06 -7.00
CA SER A 102 -8.74 -12.22 -7.25
C SER A 102 -7.46 -13.03 -7.05
N ILE A 103 -7.41 -13.89 -6.03
CA ILE A 103 -6.25 -14.75 -5.78
C ILE A 103 -6.07 -15.75 -6.92
N LYS A 104 -7.14 -16.36 -7.44
CA LYS A 104 -7.07 -17.23 -8.62
C LYS A 104 -6.49 -16.49 -9.83
N ASN A 105 -6.96 -15.26 -10.08
CA ASN A 105 -6.45 -14.44 -11.18
C ASN A 105 -4.95 -14.16 -11.04
N TRP A 106 -4.46 -13.93 -9.81
CA TRP A 106 -3.03 -13.76 -9.57
C TRP A 106 -2.24 -15.06 -9.75
N LEU A 107 -2.75 -16.18 -9.25
CA LEU A 107 -2.12 -17.50 -9.41
C LEU A 107 -2.04 -17.95 -10.88
N ASN A 108 -2.99 -17.50 -11.71
CA ASN A 108 -3.03 -17.74 -13.15
C ASN A 108 -2.24 -16.71 -13.96
N GLY A 109 -1.65 -15.69 -13.32
CA GLY A 109 -0.91 -14.63 -14.00
C GLY A 109 -1.76 -13.65 -14.81
N VAL A 110 -3.09 -13.66 -14.63
CA VAL A 110 -4.03 -12.77 -15.34
C VAL A 110 -3.92 -11.33 -14.82
N SER A 111 -3.64 -11.16 -13.53
CA SER A 111 -3.42 -9.85 -12.91
C SER A 111 -2.37 -9.92 -11.81
N ALA A 112 -1.78 -8.77 -11.48
CA ALA A 112 -0.89 -8.63 -10.33
C ALA A 112 -1.68 -8.19 -9.09
N PRO A 113 -1.27 -8.60 -7.87
CA PRO A 113 -1.87 -8.09 -6.65
C PRO A 113 -1.64 -6.58 -6.52
N GLY A 114 -2.68 -5.85 -6.15
CA GLY A 114 -2.54 -4.44 -5.79
C GLY A 114 -1.69 -4.28 -4.53
N PHE A 115 -1.23 -3.05 -4.26
CA PHE A 115 -0.40 -2.76 -3.09
C PHE A 115 -1.04 -3.22 -1.78
N ARG A 116 -2.34 -2.93 -1.58
CA ARG A 116 -3.08 -3.34 -0.37
C ARG A 116 -3.05 -4.86 -0.18
N ALA A 117 -3.32 -5.62 -1.24
CA ALA A 117 -3.30 -7.08 -1.19
C ALA A 117 -1.89 -7.62 -0.89
N THR A 118 -0.87 -7.02 -1.49
CA THR A 118 0.53 -7.38 -1.25
C THR A 118 0.93 -7.17 0.21
N VAL A 119 0.52 -6.05 0.81
CA VAL A 119 0.77 -5.77 2.24
C VAL A 119 0.02 -6.76 3.13
N THR A 120 -1.25 -7.04 2.84
CA THR A 120 -2.02 -8.06 3.60
C THR A 120 -1.34 -9.43 3.56
N LEU A 121 -0.87 -9.86 2.39
CA LEU A 121 -0.15 -11.12 2.22
C LEU A 121 1.17 -11.11 3.00
N ALA A 122 1.92 -10.01 2.95
CA ALA A 122 3.18 -9.87 3.68
C ALA A 122 2.99 -9.88 5.21
N LEU A 123 1.90 -9.33 5.72
CA LEU A 123 1.59 -9.36 7.16
C LEU A 123 1.23 -10.77 7.65
N ASN A 124 0.57 -11.58 6.82
CA ASN A 124 0.20 -12.96 7.18
C ASN A 124 1.35 -13.95 7.03
N TYR A 125 2.11 -13.88 5.92
CA TYR A 125 3.14 -14.87 5.59
C TYR A 125 4.57 -14.40 5.92
N GLY A 126 4.74 -13.13 6.26
CA GLY A 126 6.02 -12.57 6.69
C GLY A 126 6.97 -12.17 5.55
N PRO A 127 8.24 -11.90 5.87
CA PRO A 127 9.24 -11.39 4.92
C PRO A 127 9.63 -12.40 3.83
N GLU A 128 9.44 -13.70 4.07
CA GLU A 128 9.67 -14.77 3.09
C GLU A 128 8.77 -14.62 1.85
N PHE A 129 7.52 -14.19 2.06
CA PHE A 129 6.61 -13.91 0.96
C PHE A 129 7.15 -12.77 0.08
N LEU A 130 7.59 -11.67 0.68
CA LEU A 130 8.19 -10.55 -0.05
C LEU A 130 9.47 -10.98 -0.77
N ALA A 131 10.30 -11.81 -0.14
CA ALA A 131 11.51 -12.36 -0.76
C ALA A 131 11.19 -13.25 -1.97
N SER A 132 10.01 -13.87 -2.03
CA SER A 132 9.56 -14.64 -3.20
C SER A 132 9.07 -13.77 -4.37
N MET A 133 8.60 -12.56 -4.08
CA MET A 133 8.06 -11.62 -5.07
C MET A 133 9.12 -10.74 -5.74
N VAL A 134 10.35 -10.68 -5.23
CA VAL A 134 11.38 -9.77 -5.75
C VAL A 134 12.41 -10.58 -6.54
N LYS A 135 12.63 -10.22 -7.81
CA LYS A 135 13.63 -10.88 -8.67
C LYS A 135 15.06 -10.66 -8.16
N GLU A 136 15.43 -9.39 -7.96
CA GLU A 136 16.74 -9.01 -7.44
C GLU A 136 16.61 -8.72 -5.94
N LYS A 137 16.88 -9.74 -5.13
CA LYS A 137 16.67 -9.66 -3.68
C LYS A 137 17.72 -8.76 -3.03
N PRO A 138 17.31 -7.68 -2.36
CA PRO A 138 18.25 -6.87 -1.60
C PRO A 138 18.71 -7.67 -0.37
N ARG A 139 20.00 -7.54 -0.01
CA ARG A 139 20.63 -8.33 1.06
C ARG A 139 19.90 -8.26 2.42
N TRP A 140 19.26 -7.14 2.72
CA TRP A 140 18.50 -6.98 3.96
C TRP A 140 17.25 -7.89 4.00
N LEU A 141 16.61 -8.10 2.85
CA LEU A 141 15.39 -8.91 2.74
C LEU A 141 15.72 -10.40 2.86
N ASP A 142 16.82 -10.84 2.24
CA ASP A 142 17.33 -12.21 2.43
C ASP A 142 17.70 -12.48 3.88
N ARG A 143 18.29 -11.50 4.57
CA ARG A 143 18.58 -11.61 6.01
C ARG A 143 17.29 -11.72 6.83
N ALA A 144 16.34 -10.84 6.60
CA ALA A 144 15.05 -10.85 7.30
C ALA A 144 14.27 -12.14 7.09
N ALA A 145 14.28 -12.67 5.85
CA ALA A 145 13.70 -13.97 5.51
C ALA A 145 14.34 -15.10 6.34
N ARG A 146 15.69 -15.20 6.33
CA ARG A 146 16.42 -16.21 7.11
C ARG A 146 16.15 -16.12 8.61
N GLU A 147 16.15 -14.91 9.17
CA GLU A 147 15.86 -14.69 10.60
C GLU A 147 14.43 -15.12 10.95
N HIS A 148 13.45 -14.78 10.11
CA HIS A 148 12.07 -15.24 10.29
C HIS A 148 11.96 -16.76 10.23
N ARG A 149 12.63 -17.40 9.27
CA ARG A 149 12.65 -18.87 9.15
C ARG A 149 13.30 -19.54 10.36
N GLN A 150 14.35 -18.94 10.91
CA GLN A 150 15.00 -19.42 12.11
C GLN A 150 14.06 -19.35 13.32
N GLN A 151 13.38 -18.21 13.52
CA GLN A 151 12.40 -18.05 14.60
C GLN A 151 11.25 -19.05 14.51
N GLU A 152 10.75 -19.33 13.31
CA GLU A 152 9.70 -20.33 13.10
C GLU A 152 10.17 -21.75 13.45
N LEU A 153 11.42 -22.10 13.16
CA LEU A 153 12.00 -23.38 13.55
C LEU A 153 12.22 -23.47 15.06
N GLU A 154 12.68 -22.40 15.69
CA GLU A 154 12.86 -22.31 17.14
C GLU A 154 11.53 -22.48 17.88
N ARG A 155 10.46 -21.82 17.41
CA ARG A 155 9.09 -22.00 17.95
C ARG A 155 8.61 -23.44 17.87
N LYS A 156 8.85 -24.12 16.76
CA LYS A 156 8.49 -25.54 16.59
C LYS A 156 9.32 -26.45 17.49
N LEU A 157 10.60 -26.14 17.70
CA LEU A 157 11.42 -26.88 18.66
C LEU A 157 10.90 -26.71 20.07
N GLU A 158 10.51 -25.50 20.46
CA GLU A 158 9.95 -25.23 21.78
C GLU A 158 8.60 -25.91 21.99
N SER A 159 7.72 -25.93 20.98
CA SER A 159 6.44 -26.63 21.07
C SER A 159 6.63 -28.15 21.25
N ILE A 160 7.51 -28.77 20.45
CA ILE A 160 7.79 -30.20 20.55
C ILE A 160 8.43 -30.54 21.90
N LYS A 161 9.34 -29.70 22.39
CA LYS A 161 9.93 -29.90 23.73
C LYS A 161 8.88 -29.80 24.84
N ALA A 162 7.92 -28.87 24.72
CA ALA A 162 6.83 -28.74 25.67
C ALA A 162 5.91 -29.97 25.65
N GLU A 163 5.59 -30.50 24.47
CA GLU A 163 4.82 -31.75 24.34
C GLU A 163 5.54 -32.93 24.99
N LEU A 164 6.85 -33.09 24.75
CA LEU A 164 7.66 -34.15 25.37
C LEU A 164 7.76 -34.02 26.90
N ALA A 165 7.82 -32.79 27.43
CA ALA A 165 7.86 -32.56 28.87
C ALA A 165 6.51 -32.81 29.57
N SER A 166 5.41 -32.89 28.80
CA SER A 166 4.07 -33.15 29.29
C SER A 166 3.66 -34.63 29.29
N LEU A 167 4.53 -35.51 28.75
CA LEU A 167 4.41 -36.97 28.80
C LEU A 167 5.08 -37.54 30.05
#